data_AF-A0A7C8ZVF5-F1
#
_entry.id   AF-A0A7C8ZVF5-F1
#
_cell.length_a   1.000
_cell.length_b   1.000
_cell.length_c   1.000
_cell.angle_alpha   90.00
_cell.angle_beta   90.00
_cell.angle_gamma   90.00
#
_symmetry.space_group_name_H-M   'P 1'
#
loop_
_entity.id
_entity.type
_entity.pdbx_description
1 polymer ?
#
loop_
_entity_poly.entity_id
_entity_poly.type
_entity_poly.pdbx_seq_one_letter_code
_entity_poly.pdbx_strand_id
1 'polypeptide(L)'
;GSAEEAVLVEAPREEAKVEASIPEGNGSVTSGGGSTDSSSDGSLTKVSGAVSPALVKQLRDETGAGMMDCKKALVETGGDIVKAQAYLRKKGLASADKKASRATAEGRIGSYIHDSRIGVLIEVNCETDFVSR
;
A
#
# COMPACT_ATOMS: atom_id res chain seq x y z
N GLY A 1 26.40 -40.84 10.58
CA GLY A 1 26.00 -39.95 9.49
C GLY A 1 25.13 -38.89 10.11
N SER A 2 25.68 -37.70 10.26
CA SER A 2 25.10 -36.60 11.03
C SER A 2 23.79 -36.13 10.41
N ALA A 3 22.73 -36.11 11.21
CA ALA A 3 21.57 -35.28 10.95
C ALA A 3 21.99 -33.84 11.23
N GLU A 4 21.80 -32.93 10.27
CA GLU A 4 21.85 -31.50 10.55
C GLU A 4 20.42 -30.94 10.61
N GLU A 5 20.23 -30.22 11.70
CA GLU A 5 19.01 -29.76 12.31
C GLU A 5 18.56 -28.46 11.63
N ALA A 6 17.34 -28.43 11.12
CA ALA A 6 16.72 -27.22 10.59
C ALA A 6 16.33 -26.33 11.78
N VAL A 7 17.11 -25.28 12.05
CA VAL A 7 16.74 -24.25 13.03
C VAL A 7 15.69 -23.33 12.40
N LEU A 8 14.43 -23.59 12.74
CA LEU A 8 13.30 -22.72 12.47
C LEU A 8 13.34 -21.56 13.48
N VAL A 9 13.76 -20.36 13.03
CA VAL A 9 13.68 -19.15 13.86
C VAL A 9 12.28 -18.56 13.71
N GLU A 10 11.36 -18.93 14.60
CA GLU A 10 10.09 -18.23 14.76
C GLU A 10 10.32 -16.87 15.42
N ALA A 11 10.06 -15.79 14.69
CA ALA A 11 10.02 -14.44 15.24
C ALA A 11 8.64 -14.19 15.90
N PRO A 12 8.58 -13.61 17.12
CA PRO A 12 7.31 -13.33 17.79
C PRO A 12 6.58 -12.16 17.11
N ARG A 13 5.31 -12.40 16.75
CA ARG A 13 4.37 -11.36 16.30
C ARG A 13 3.86 -10.61 17.53
N GLU A 14 4.37 -9.41 17.77
CA GLU A 14 3.83 -8.50 18.78
C GLU A 14 2.75 -7.61 18.17
N GLU A 15 1.49 -7.87 18.54
CA GLU A 15 0.33 -7.07 18.14
C GLU A 15 0.31 -5.75 18.93
N ALA A 16 0.77 -4.67 18.31
CA ALA A 16 0.62 -3.33 18.87
C ALA A 16 -0.82 -2.82 18.71
N LYS A 17 -1.62 -2.99 19.77
CA LYS A 17 -2.92 -2.33 19.96
C LYS A 17 -2.69 -0.83 20.21
N VAL A 18 -2.86 0.01 19.20
CA VAL A 18 -2.93 1.46 19.38
C VAL A 18 -4.40 1.88 19.49
N GLU A 19 -4.85 2.02 20.74
CA GLU A 19 -6.02 2.84 21.08
C GLU A 19 -5.56 4.30 21.15
N ALA A 20 -6.11 5.15 20.29
CA ALA A 20 -5.96 6.61 20.42
C ALA A 20 -7.31 7.27 20.24
N SER A 21 -7.71 7.94 21.31
CA SER A 21 -8.96 8.64 21.56
C SER A 21 -9.16 9.85 20.65
N ILE A 22 -10.42 10.07 20.28
CA ILE A 22 -10.90 11.15 19.41
C ILE A 22 -11.08 12.44 20.22
N PRO A 23 -10.67 13.61 19.71
CA PRO A 23 -11.38 14.85 19.97
C PRO A 23 -12.14 15.31 18.71
N GLU A 24 -13.43 15.54 18.89
CA GLU A 24 -14.34 16.13 17.90
C GLU A 24 -13.99 17.60 17.66
N GLY A 25 -14.06 18.04 16.41
CA GLY A 25 -13.83 19.43 16.03
C GLY A 25 -14.51 19.75 14.69
N ASN A 26 -15.78 20.16 14.78
CA ASN A 26 -16.60 20.62 13.66
C ASN A 26 -15.99 21.83 12.94
N GLY A 27 -16.05 21.83 11.62
CA GLY A 27 -15.66 22.96 10.77
C GLY A 27 -16.34 22.92 9.40
N SER A 28 -17.60 23.32 9.38
CA SER A 28 -18.39 23.62 8.19
C SER A 28 -17.72 24.69 7.32
N VAL A 29 -17.53 24.45 6.02
CA VAL A 29 -17.67 25.52 5.02
C VAL A 29 -17.99 24.97 3.61
N THR A 30 -19.08 25.50 3.05
CA THR A 30 -19.54 25.45 1.65
C THR A 30 -18.57 26.27 0.76
N SER A 31 -18.45 26.21 -0.57
CA SER A 31 -19.36 26.00 -1.72
C SER A 31 -18.54 26.11 -3.03
N GLY A 32 -18.97 25.43 -4.10
CA GLY A 32 -18.98 26.04 -5.45
C GLY A 32 -18.06 25.45 -6.55
N GLY A 33 -18.69 25.04 -7.66
CA GLY A 33 -18.15 25.22 -9.03
C GLY A 33 -17.52 23.99 -9.70
N GLY A 34 -18.23 23.36 -10.62
CA GLY A 34 -17.76 22.20 -11.39
C GLY A 34 -17.06 22.53 -12.71
N SER A 35 -16.50 21.51 -13.33
CA SER A 35 -16.47 21.34 -14.77
C SER A 35 -16.35 19.85 -15.13
N THR A 36 -17.15 19.48 -16.11
CA THR A 36 -17.18 18.22 -16.83
C THR A 36 -15.89 18.03 -17.64
N ASP A 37 -15.38 16.81 -17.74
CA ASP A 37 -15.37 16.19 -19.07
C ASP A 37 -15.27 14.66 -19.04
N SER A 38 -15.91 14.08 -20.05
CA SER A 38 -16.08 12.65 -20.24
C SER A 38 -14.92 12.09 -21.07
N SER A 39 -14.42 10.90 -20.73
CA SER A 39 -14.00 9.90 -21.72
C SER A 39 -13.86 8.52 -21.08
N SER A 40 -14.45 7.56 -21.78
CA SER A 40 -14.62 6.14 -21.50
C SER A 40 -13.32 5.33 -21.47
N ASP A 41 -13.24 4.33 -20.59
CA ASP A 41 -13.07 2.91 -20.98
C ASP A 41 -13.12 1.95 -19.75
N GLY A 42 -13.82 0.81 -19.91
CA GLY A 42 -13.44 -0.48 -19.32
C GLY A 42 -13.71 -0.84 -17.83
N SER A 43 -14.85 -1.51 -17.60
CA SER A 43 -15.06 -2.65 -16.65
C SER A 43 -15.46 -2.43 -15.18
N LEU A 44 -16.40 -3.29 -14.75
CA LEU A 44 -17.34 -3.22 -13.63
C LEU A 44 -16.70 -3.16 -12.23
N THR A 45 -17.03 -2.12 -11.47
CA THR A 45 -17.70 -2.23 -10.15
C THR A 45 -18.24 -0.83 -9.82
N LYS A 46 -19.58 -0.66 -9.84
CA LYS A 46 -20.26 0.63 -9.62
C LYS A 46 -20.13 1.07 -8.15
N VAL A 47 -19.00 1.68 -7.80
CA VAL A 47 -18.83 2.38 -6.52
C VAL A 47 -19.30 3.81 -6.71
N SER A 48 -20.59 4.01 -6.42
CA SER A 48 -21.29 5.29 -6.49
C SER A 48 -21.20 6.01 -5.14
N GLY A 49 -20.02 6.55 -4.84
CA GLY A 49 -19.88 7.62 -3.84
C GLY A 49 -19.41 8.87 -4.56
N ALA A 50 -20.08 10.00 -4.35
CA ALA A 50 -19.64 11.29 -4.85
C ALA A 50 -18.38 11.71 -4.07
N VAL A 51 -17.20 11.45 -4.63
CA VAL A 51 -15.92 11.84 -4.06
C VAL A 51 -15.26 12.86 -4.97
N SER A 52 -14.71 13.93 -4.39
CA SER A 52 -14.01 14.97 -5.15
C SER A 52 -12.81 14.40 -5.90
N PRO A 53 -12.67 14.64 -7.22
CA PRO A 53 -11.51 14.20 -8.00
C PRO A 53 -10.18 14.74 -7.48
N ALA A 54 -10.18 15.97 -6.92
CA ALA A 54 -8.98 16.57 -6.33
C ALA A 54 -8.48 15.77 -5.12
N LEU A 55 -9.42 15.25 -4.33
CA LEU A 55 -9.15 14.47 -3.12
C LEU A 55 -8.61 13.07 -3.47
N VAL A 56 -9.15 12.46 -4.52
CA VAL A 56 -8.62 11.21 -5.09
C VAL A 56 -7.19 11.41 -5.60
N LYS A 57 -6.93 12.53 -6.30
CA LYS A 57 -5.60 12.87 -6.79
C LYS A 57 -4.61 13.05 -5.63
N GLN A 58 -4.98 13.83 -4.62
CA GLN A 58 -4.12 14.05 -3.45
C GLN A 58 -3.73 12.71 -2.79
N LEU A 59 -4.71 11.84 -2.53
CA LEU A 59 -4.44 10.54 -1.91
C LEU A 59 -3.52 9.66 -2.78
N ARG A 60 -3.71 9.69 -4.10
CA ARG A 60 -2.84 8.97 -5.04
C ARG A 60 -1.42 9.50 -5.02
N ASP A 61 -1.24 10.82 -4.99
CA ASP A 61 0.08 11.45 -5.01
C ASP A 61 0.84 11.15 -3.70
N GLU A 62 0.15 11.05 -2.57
CA GLU A 62 0.73 10.68 -1.27
C GLU A 62 1.05 9.18 -1.13
N THR A 63 0.20 8.30 -1.70
CA THR A 63 0.30 6.84 -1.45
C THR A 63 0.86 6.03 -2.61
N GLY A 64 0.84 6.58 -3.84
CA GLY A 64 1.17 5.86 -5.07
C GLY A 64 0.17 4.75 -5.45
N ALA A 65 -0.95 4.61 -4.74
CA ALA A 65 -1.93 3.55 -5.02
C ALA A 65 -2.71 3.80 -6.33
N GLY A 66 -3.32 2.73 -6.86
CA GLY A 66 -4.15 2.83 -8.07
C GLY A 66 -5.32 3.81 -7.92
N MET A 67 -5.68 4.51 -9.00
CA MET A 67 -6.73 5.55 -8.98
C MET A 67 -8.07 5.05 -8.42
N MET A 68 -8.47 3.84 -8.83
CA MET A 68 -9.70 3.21 -8.37
C MET A 68 -9.63 2.75 -6.92
N ASP A 69 -8.46 2.34 -6.45
CA ASP A 69 -8.27 1.98 -5.04
C ASP A 69 -8.34 3.21 -4.15
N CYS A 70 -7.76 4.33 -4.57
CA CYS A 70 -7.87 5.62 -3.88
C CYS A 70 -9.33 6.09 -3.80
N LYS A 71 -10.07 6.02 -4.92
CA LYS A 71 -11.50 6.36 -4.94
C LYS A 71 -12.30 5.47 -4.00
N LYS A 72 -12.09 4.15 -4.03
CA LYS A 72 -12.78 3.19 -3.16
C LYS A 72 -12.45 3.46 -1.69
N ALA A 73 -11.18 3.66 -1.36
CA ALA A 73 -10.75 3.97 0.00
C ALA A 73 -11.43 5.23 0.53
N LEU A 74 -11.55 6.28 -0.28
CA LEU A 74 -12.23 7.51 0.10
C LEU A 74 -13.75 7.34 0.25
N VAL A 75 -14.40 6.49 -0.55
CA VAL A 75 -15.82 6.17 -0.35
C VAL A 75 -16.03 5.44 0.98
N GLU A 76 -15.21 4.43 1.28
CA GLU A 76 -15.33 3.62 2.51
C GLU A 76 -14.99 4.41 3.78
N THR A 77 -14.18 5.46 3.66
CA THR A 77 -13.72 6.28 4.79
C THR A 77 -14.42 7.63 4.88
N GLY A 78 -15.39 7.90 4.01
CA GLY A 78 -16.16 9.15 4.02
C GLY A 78 -15.36 10.39 3.61
N GLY A 79 -14.31 10.23 2.81
CA GLY A 79 -13.45 11.33 2.35
C GLY A 79 -12.32 11.72 3.30
N ASP A 80 -12.09 10.95 4.35
CA ASP A 80 -11.00 11.17 5.32
C ASP A 80 -9.67 10.60 4.77
N ILE A 81 -8.74 11.48 4.42
CA ILE A 81 -7.42 11.11 3.85
C ILE A 81 -6.65 10.18 4.78
N VAL A 82 -6.60 10.46 6.08
CA VAL A 82 -5.79 9.70 7.04
C VAL A 82 -6.34 8.28 7.18
N LYS A 83 -7.66 8.16 7.31
CA LYS A 83 -8.31 6.84 7.33
C LYS A 83 -8.17 6.11 6.01
N ALA A 84 -8.23 6.82 4.88
CA ALA A 84 -8.06 6.23 3.55
C ALA A 84 -6.63 5.67 3.35
N GLN A 85 -5.60 6.37 3.82
CA GLN A 85 -4.22 5.87 3.82
C GLN A 85 -4.09 4.58 4.64
N ALA A 86 -4.65 4.55 5.85
CA ALA A 86 -4.65 3.35 6.69
C ALA A 86 -5.40 2.18 6.04
N TYR A 87 -6.55 2.48 5.40
CA TYR A 87 -7.32 1.49 4.64
C TYR A 87 -6.51 0.92 3.47
N LEU A 88 -5.86 1.78 2.67
CA LEU A 88 -5.02 1.38 1.55
C LEU A 88 -3.84 0.52 2.01
N ARG A 89 -3.21 0.85 3.14
CA ARG A 89 -2.11 0.06 3.70
C ARG A 89 -2.56 -1.35 4.08
N LYS A 90 -3.69 -1.48 4.78
CA LYS A 90 -4.28 -2.79 5.13
C LYS A 90 -4.63 -3.61 3.89
N LYS A 91 -5.24 -2.97 2.88
CA LYS A 91 -5.58 -3.61 1.60
C LYS A 91 -4.33 -4.03 0.82
N GLY A 92 -3.27 -3.23 0.87
CA GLY A 92 -1.98 -3.51 0.24
C GLY A 92 -1.35 -4.79 0.78
N LEU A 93 -1.34 -4.97 2.11
CA LEU A 93 -0.85 -6.19 2.75
C LEU A 93 -1.61 -7.44 2.28
N ALA A 94 -2.95 -7.40 2.31
CA ALA A 94 -3.77 -8.50 1.81
C ALA A 94 -3.55 -8.79 0.31
N SER A 95 -3.18 -7.79 -0.49
CA SER A 95 -2.85 -7.96 -1.90
C SER A 95 -1.46 -8.53 -2.11
N ALA A 96 -0.51 -8.18 -1.24
CA ALA A 96 0.84 -8.74 -1.23
C ALA A 96 0.82 -10.22 -0.85
N ASP A 97 0.05 -10.60 0.17
CA ASP A 97 -0.12 -12.00 0.59
C ASP A 97 -0.63 -12.88 -0.57
N LYS A 98 -1.58 -12.37 -1.35
CA LYS A 98 -2.10 -13.07 -2.55
C LYS A 98 -1.07 -13.19 -3.69
N LYS A 99 -0.07 -12.31 -3.71
CA LYS A 99 1.01 -12.33 -4.72
C LYS A 99 2.22 -13.14 -4.27
N ALA A 100 2.38 -13.38 -2.97
CA ALA A 100 3.52 -14.12 -2.41
C ALA A 100 3.66 -15.55 -2.94
N SER A 101 2.58 -16.16 -3.42
CA SER A 101 2.62 -17.50 -4.02
C SER A 101 3.09 -17.52 -5.48
N ARG A 102 3.38 -16.37 -6.08
CA ARG A 102 3.84 -16.28 -7.47
C ARG A 102 5.34 -16.54 -7.53
N ALA A 103 5.78 -17.23 -8.58
CA ALA A 103 7.20 -17.46 -8.80
C ALA A 103 7.91 -16.18 -9.22
N THR A 104 9.03 -15.88 -8.57
CA THR A 104 9.94 -14.77 -8.92
C THR A 104 11.26 -15.35 -9.39
N ALA A 105 11.63 -15.12 -10.64
CA ALA A 105 12.89 -15.60 -11.24
C ALA A 105 13.91 -14.48 -11.47
N GLU A 106 13.47 -13.22 -11.41
CA GLU A 106 14.30 -12.03 -11.61
C GLU A 106 14.58 -11.36 -10.26
N GLY A 107 15.53 -10.41 -10.23
CA GLY A 107 15.85 -9.69 -9.00
C GLY A 107 17.13 -8.87 -9.06
N ARG A 108 17.55 -8.35 -7.92
CA ARG A 108 18.83 -7.62 -7.77
C ARG A 108 19.51 -7.99 -6.46
N ILE A 109 20.84 -8.03 -6.49
CA ILE A 109 21.68 -8.20 -5.31
C ILE A 109 22.20 -6.83 -4.86
N GLY A 110 21.88 -6.45 -3.64
CA GLY A 110 22.47 -5.31 -2.93
C GLY A 110 23.61 -5.77 -2.03
N SER A 111 24.64 -4.95 -1.90
CA SER A 111 25.73 -5.19 -0.97
C SER A 111 25.97 -3.96 -0.10
N TYR A 112 26.28 -4.19 1.17
CA TYR A 112 26.66 -3.17 2.13
C TYR A 112 27.88 -3.63 2.90
N ILE A 113 28.94 -2.82 2.90
CA ILE A 113 30.17 -3.10 3.65
C ILE A 113 30.41 -1.93 4.59
N HIS A 114 30.50 -2.23 5.89
CA HIS A 114 30.87 -1.26 6.91
C HIS A 114 32.29 -1.53 7.40
N ASP A 115 33.16 -0.53 7.21
CA ASP A 115 34.56 -0.50 7.67
C ASP A 115 35.38 -1.75 7.35
N SER A 116 35.12 -2.42 6.21
CA SER A 116 35.78 -3.67 5.82
C SER A 116 35.71 -4.80 6.87
N ARG A 117 34.79 -4.67 7.84
CA ARG A 117 34.63 -5.59 8.98
C ARG A 117 33.30 -6.33 8.93
N ILE A 118 32.24 -5.66 8.46
CA ILE A 118 30.90 -6.23 8.36
C ILE A 118 30.44 -6.12 6.91
N GLY A 119 30.10 -7.24 6.30
CA GLY A 119 29.53 -7.31 4.96
C GLY A 119 28.13 -7.91 5.00
N VAL A 120 27.18 -7.27 4.32
CA VAL A 120 25.80 -7.75 4.13
C VAL A 120 25.54 -7.87 2.64
N LEU A 121 25.00 -9.01 2.22
CA LEU A 121 24.42 -9.21 0.89
C LEU A 121 22.91 -9.40 1.05
N ILE A 122 22.14 -8.72 0.21
CA ILE A 122 20.68 -8.81 0.20
C ILE A 122 20.26 -9.16 -1.23
N GLU A 123 19.46 -10.21 -1.37
CA GLU A 123 18.78 -10.55 -2.62
C GLU A 123 17.34 -10.05 -2.55
N VAL A 124 16.91 -9.29 -3.57
CA VAL A 124 15.53 -8.82 -3.71
C VAL A 124 14.98 -9.34 -5.03
N ASN A 125 14.04 -10.28 -4.97
CA ASN A 125 13.45 -10.94 -6.14
C ASN A 125 12.17 -10.25 -6.62
N CYS A 126 11.93 -10.31 -7.93
CA CYS A 126 10.79 -9.74 -8.65
C CYS A 126 10.23 -10.73 -9.68
N GLU A 127 8.96 -10.53 -10.09
CA GLU A 127 8.35 -11.34 -11.16
C GLU A 127 8.94 -11.01 -12.53
N THR A 128 9.29 -9.75 -12.79
CA THR A 128 9.78 -9.25 -14.08
C THR A 128 10.97 -8.32 -13.94
N ASP A 129 11.80 -8.26 -14.98
CA ASP A 129 13.06 -7.50 -15.03
C ASP A 129 12.87 -5.99 -15.05
N PHE A 130 11.72 -5.48 -15.51
CA PHE A 130 11.43 -4.04 -15.49
C PHE A 130 11.38 -3.46 -14.07
N VAL A 131 11.07 -4.29 -13.06
CA VAL A 131 10.96 -3.86 -11.66
C VAL A 131 12.33 -3.82 -10.97
N SER A 132 13.32 -4.60 -11.42
CA SER A 132 14.62 -4.74 -10.76
C SER A 132 15.71 -3.77 -11.24
N ARG A 133 15.40 -2.88 -12.20
CA ARG A 133 16.33 -1.90 -12.78
C ARG A 133 16.70 -0.76 -11.83
#